data_AF-A0A813EQW8-F1
#
_entry.id   AF-A0A813EQW8-F1
#
_cell.length_a   1.000
_cell.length_b   1.000
_cell.length_c   1.000
_cell.angle_alpha   90.00
_cell.angle_beta   90.00
_cell.angle_gamma   90.00
#
_symmetry.space_group_name_H-M   'P 1'
#
loop_
_entity.id
_entity.type
_entity.pdbx_description
1 polymer ?
#
loop_
_entity_poly.entity_id
_entity_poly.type
_entity_poly.pdbx_seq_one_letter_code
_entity_poly.pdbx_strand_id
1 'polypeptide(L)'
;MCLRYGPMSDGGLAESGTVYHPQVLTYIAIGLSVLVFLIVVEHADALGWSSSRGVQYFVLPFATGLGFGLEKVFNTEMGYLKVPETWADLQREPLWATMGVGIALLGLTDFYLNLRGAKRLPVKVFVPGSFALATAMQFVQSVTLFGEFKQMTNYAALLSISGACLSLLGAMCIQPLRLFAYDDEAHQLLPQEDPQKTDLHLKTEDLEASLQLKDLQDLEKSLQGALLPLK
;
A
#
# COMPACT_ATOMS: atom_id res chain seq x y z
N MET A 1 -18.26 -6.73 13.34
CA MET A 1 -19.67 -6.90 12.95
C MET A 1 -19.88 -7.87 11.77
N CYS A 2 -18.90 -8.05 10.87
CA CYS A 2 -19.01 -8.99 9.74
C CYS A 2 -19.10 -10.48 10.14
N LEU A 3 -18.59 -10.88 11.30
CA LEU A 3 -18.69 -12.28 11.78
C LEU A 3 -20.11 -12.69 12.24
N ARG A 4 -21.03 -11.74 12.46
CA ARG A 4 -22.39 -12.02 12.98
C ARG A 4 -23.51 -11.77 11.96
N TYR A 5 -23.23 -11.04 10.89
CA TYR A 5 -24.19 -10.67 9.83
C TYR A 5 -23.69 -11.09 8.44
N GLY A 6 -22.99 -12.21 8.34
CA GLY A 6 -22.76 -12.85 7.04
C GLY A 6 -24.06 -13.46 6.51
N PRO A 7 -24.25 -13.58 5.18
CA PRO A 7 -25.40 -14.28 4.62
C PRO A 7 -25.44 -15.69 5.21
N MET A 8 -26.44 -15.97 6.04
CA MET A 8 -26.76 -17.35 6.39
C MET A 8 -27.21 -18.02 5.09
N SER A 9 -26.53 -19.10 4.72
CA SER A 9 -26.95 -19.96 3.63
C SER A 9 -28.30 -20.58 4.00
N ASP A 10 -29.38 -19.85 3.73
CA ASP A 10 -30.73 -20.38 3.80
C ASP A 10 -30.88 -21.39 2.65
N GLY A 11 -30.63 -22.67 2.96
CA GLY A 11 -31.23 -23.80 2.27
C GLY A 11 -30.52 -24.39 1.04
N GLY A 12 -29.41 -23.82 0.58
CA GLY A 12 -28.58 -24.44 -0.47
C GLY A 12 -27.41 -25.19 0.14
N LEU A 13 -27.62 -26.44 0.57
CA LEU A 13 -26.54 -27.36 1.00
C LEU A 13 -25.55 -27.58 -0.16
N ALA A 14 -24.61 -26.66 -0.35
CA ALA A 14 -23.30 -27.03 -0.88
C ALA A 14 -22.77 -28.09 0.09
N GLU A 15 -22.56 -29.31 -0.39
CA GLU A 15 -22.08 -30.43 0.43
C GLU A 15 -20.88 -29.95 1.26
N SER A 16 -21.11 -29.85 2.56
CA SER A 16 -20.15 -29.47 3.58
C SER A 16 -19.09 -30.56 3.68
N GLY A 17 -18.15 -30.57 2.74
CA GLY A 17 -17.11 -31.59 2.66
C GLY A 17 -16.00 -31.32 1.66
N THR A 18 -16.28 -30.64 0.54
CA THR A 18 -15.24 -30.28 -0.45
C THR A 18 -14.80 -28.84 -0.26
N VAL A 19 -14.05 -28.61 0.82
CA VAL A 19 -13.56 -27.30 1.32
C VAL A 19 -12.59 -26.57 0.37
N TYR A 20 -12.32 -27.09 -0.82
CA TYR A 20 -11.51 -26.37 -1.80
C TYR A 20 -12.05 -26.61 -3.20
N HIS A 21 -12.69 -25.59 -3.77
CA HIS A 21 -12.78 -25.55 -5.22
C HIS A 21 -11.36 -25.28 -5.74
N PRO A 22 -10.79 -26.13 -6.62
CA PRO A 22 -9.42 -25.97 -7.12
C PRO A 22 -9.20 -24.60 -7.79
N GLN A 23 -10.29 -23.95 -8.21
CA GLN A 23 -10.35 -22.59 -8.70
C GLN A 23 -9.92 -21.55 -7.65
N VAL A 24 -10.39 -21.68 -6.41
CA VAL A 24 -10.03 -20.79 -5.28
C VAL A 24 -8.55 -20.91 -4.95
N LEU A 25 -8.03 -22.13 -4.85
CA LEU A 25 -6.61 -22.36 -4.57
C LEU A 25 -5.73 -21.78 -5.68
N THR A 26 -6.10 -22.00 -6.94
CA THR A 26 -5.38 -21.44 -8.09
C THR A 26 -5.40 -19.91 -8.07
N TYR A 27 -6.56 -19.31 -7.76
CA TYR A 27 -6.71 -17.87 -7.64
C TYR A 27 -5.83 -17.30 -6.52
N ILE A 28 -5.83 -17.92 -5.33
CA ILE A 28 -5.00 -17.50 -4.20
C ILE A 28 -3.52 -17.60 -4.56
N ALA A 29 -3.08 -18.71 -5.17
CA ALA A 29 -1.68 -18.90 -5.55
C ALA A 29 -1.21 -17.83 -6.56
N ILE A 30 -2.01 -17.57 -7.60
CA ILE A 30 -1.71 -16.54 -8.60
C ILE A 30 -1.74 -15.16 -7.96
N GLY A 31 -2.78 -14.84 -7.19
CA GLY A 31 -2.94 -13.54 -6.55
C GLY A 31 -1.82 -13.23 -5.57
N LEU A 32 -1.42 -14.19 -4.71
CA LEU A 32 -0.27 -14.03 -3.82
C LEU A 32 1.03 -13.84 -4.60
N SER A 33 1.23 -14.59 -5.69
CA SER A 33 2.42 -14.43 -6.54
C SER A 33 2.49 -13.04 -7.17
N VAL A 34 1.36 -12.54 -7.68
CA VAL A 34 1.26 -11.18 -8.23
C VAL A 34 1.45 -10.14 -7.12
N LEU A 35 0.88 -10.33 -5.94
CA LEU A 35 1.03 -9.42 -4.81
C LEU A 35 2.50 -9.31 -4.38
N VAL A 36 3.20 -10.43 -4.22
CA VAL A 36 4.63 -10.46 -3.89
C VAL A 36 5.44 -9.74 -4.98
N PHE A 37 5.15 -10.00 -6.25
CA PHE A 37 5.80 -9.31 -7.36
C PHE A 37 5.59 -7.79 -7.30
N LEU A 38 4.37 -7.32 -7.07
CA LEU A 38 4.07 -5.89 -6.94
C LEU A 38 4.78 -5.26 -5.74
N ILE A 39 4.86 -5.97 -4.61
CA ILE A 39 5.62 -5.53 -3.43
C ILE A 39 7.10 -5.39 -3.79
N VAL A 40 7.69 -6.34 -4.52
CA VAL A 40 9.08 -6.26 -4.98
C VAL A 40 9.28 -5.05 -5.91
N VAL A 41 8.39 -4.85 -6.88
CA VAL A 41 8.44 -3.69 -7.80
C VAL A 41 8.33 -2.37 -7.02
N GLU A 42 7.48 -2.31 -5.99
CA GLU A 42 7.36 -1.13 -5.14
C GLU A 42 8.63 -0.85 -4.31
N HIS A 43 9.41 -1.88 -4.01
CA HIS A 43 10.68 -1.78 -3.30
C HIS A 43 11.90 -1.74 -4.21
N ALA A 44 11.71 -1.66 -5.52
CA ALA A 44 12.79 -1.61 -6.51
C ALA A 44 13.79 -0.49 -6.19
N ASP A 45 13.33 0.68 -5.75
CA ASP A 45 14.20 1.82 -5.37
C ASP A 45 15.17 1.46 -4.23
N ALA A 46 14.71 0.67 -3.25
CA ALA A 46 15.54 0.22 -2.13
C ALA A 46 16.59 -0.82 -2.56
N LEU A 47 16.35 -1.49 -3.69
CA LEU A 47 17.27 -2.43 -4.33
C LEU A 47 18.22 -1.73 -5.31
N GLY A 48 18.16 -0.41 -5.44
CA GLY A 48 18.97 0.38 -6.38
C GLY A 48 18.44 0.36 -7.82
N TRP A 49 17.22 -0.13 -8.05
CA TRP A 49 16.56 -0.05 -9.36
C TRP A 49 15.74 1.22 -9.45
N SER A 50 15.94 2.01 -10.50
CA SER A 50 15.14 3.20 -10.73
C SER A 50 13.74 2.81 -11.20
N SER A 51 12.73 2.96 -10.33
CA SER A 51 11.33 2.84 -10.72
C SER A 51 10.81 4.20 -11.19
N SER A 52 10.13 4.23 -12.33
CA SER A 52 9.52 5.49 -12.79
C SER A 52 8.35 5.86 -11.88
N ARG A 53 8.17 7.17 -11.60
CA ARG A 53 7.05 7.64 -10.77
C ARG A 53 5.71 7.11 -11.25
N GLY A 54 5.50 7.07 -12.58
CA GLY A 54 4.27 6.56 -13.19
C GLY A 54 3.95 5.11 -12.83
N VAL A 55 4.95 4.25 -12.67
CA VAL A 55 4.74 2.86 -12.23
C VAL A 55 4.21 2.82 -10.80
N GLN A 56 4.73 3.65 -9.89
CA GLN A 56 4.28 3.70 -8.49
C GLN A 56 2.81 4.15 -8.37
N TYR A 57 2.35 5.07 -9.23
CA TYR A 57 0.95 5.49 -9.28
C TYR A 57 -0.02 4.35 -9.58
N PHE A 58 0.43 3.29 -10.27
CA PHE A 58 -0.39 2.14 -10.60
C PHE A 58 -0.15 0.95 -9.66
N VAL A 59 1.11 0.64 -9.37
CA VAL A 59 1.50 -0.54 -8.58
C VAL A 59 0.94 -0.48 -7.17
N LEU A 60 0.98 0.69 -6.51
CA LEU A 60 0.57 0.81 -5.12
C LEU A 60 -0.94 0.64 -4.93
N PRO A 61 -1.81 1.34 -5.70
CA PRO A 61 -3.25 1.10 -5.62
C PRO A 61 -3.63 -0.32 -6.04
N PHE A 62 -2.94 -0.89 -7.02
CA PHE A 62 -3.19 -2.25 -7.50
C PHE A 62 -2.81 -3.31 -6.46
N ALA A 63 -1.65 -3.18 -5.81
CA ALA A 63 -1.24 -4.04 -4.71
C ALA A 63 -2.21 -3.96 -3.53
N THR A 64 -2.65 -2.74 -3.18
CA THR A 64 -3.62 -2.53 -2.10
C THR A 64 -4.97 -3.16 -2.42
N GLY A 65 -5.48 -2.96 -3.64
CA GLY A 65 -6.72 -3.59 -4.08
C GLY A 65 -6.65 -5.12 -4.12
N LEU A 66 -5.50 -5.67 -4.52
CA LEU A 66 -5.26 -7.11 -4.58
C LEU A 66 -5.13 -7.73 -3.20
N GLY A 67 -4.40 -7.09 -2.27
CA GLY A 67 -4.29 -7.54 -0.89
C GLY A 67 -5.66 -7.64 -0.21
N PHE A 68 -6.45 -6.57 -0.33
CA PHE A 68 -7.83 -6.54 0.18
C PHE A 68 -8.73 -7.59 -0.48
N GLY A 69 -8.60 -7.77 -1.80
CA GLY A 69 -9.31 -8.80 -2.55
C GLY A 69 -8.97 -10.21 -2.06
N LEU A 70 -7.69 -10.51 -1.83
CA LEU A 70 -7.24 -11.80 -1.31
C LEU A 70 -7.72 -12.01 0.12
N GLU A 71 -7.62 -11.00 0.99
CA GLU A 71 -8.10 -11.08 2.37
C GLU A 71 -9.60 -11.43 2.41
N LYS A 72 -10.39 -10.84 1.50
CA LYS A 72 -11.82 -11.17 1.36
C LYS A 72 -12.04 -12.64 0.99
N VAL A 73 -11.27 -13.21 0.06
CA VAL A 73 -11.39 -14.63 -0.31
C VAL A 73 -11.11 -15.52 0.90
N PHE A 74 -10.05 -15.24 1.67
CA PHE A 74 -9.77 -15.98 2.90
C PHE A 74 -10.90 -15.84 3.93
N ASN A 75 -11.43 -14.63 4.14
CA ASN A 75 -12.56 -14.38 5.04
C ASN A 75 -13.82 -15.15 4.61
N THR A 76 -14.11 -15.21 3.32
CA THR A 76 -15.26 -15.95 2.78
C THR A 76 -15.07 -17.46 2.93
N GLU A 77 -13.92 -18.01 2.56
CA GLU A 77 -13.61 -19.44 2.70
C GLU A 77 -13.61 -19.88 4.17
N MET A 78 -13.07 -19.06 5.07
CA MET A 78 -13.10 -19.31 6.51
C MET A 78 -14.53 -19.39 7.06
N GLY A 79 -15.50 -18.69 6.44
CA GLY A 79 -16.91 -18.77 6.78
C GLY A 79 -17.58 -20.11 6.44
N TYR A 80 -17.01 -20.89 5.52
CA TYR A 80 -17.46 -22.25 5.20
C TYR A 80 -16.82 -23.32 6.08
N LEU A 81 -15.74 -23.00 6.80
CA LEU A 81 -15.09 -23.91 7.73
C LEU A 81 -15.88 -24.03 9.03
N LYS A 82 -15.93 -25.25 9.57
CA LYS A 82 -16.47 -25.45 10.93
C LYS A 82 -15.57 -24.72 11.93
N VAL A 83 -16.19 -23.89 12.77
CA VAL A 83 -15.46 -23.19 13.84
C VAL A 83 -15.00 -24.23 14.87
N PRO A 84 -13.71 -24.28 15.23
CA PRO A 84 -13.20 -25.20 16.24
C PRO A 84 -13.77 -24.84 17.62
N GLU A 85 -14.39 -25.80 18.30
CA GLU A 85 -14.94 -25.60 19.65
C GLU A 85 -13.87 -25.83 20.73
N THR A 86 -12.90 -26.70 20.46
CA THR A 86 -11.83 -27.03 21.39
C THR A 86 -10.44 -26.87 20.77
N TRP A 87 -9.41 -26.76 21.61
CA TRP A 87 -8.02 -26.73 21.16
C TRP A 87 -7.59 -28.01 20.42
N ALA A 88 -8.14 -29.16 20.83
CA ALA A 88 -7.88 -30.44 20.15
C ALA A 88 -8.43 -30.46 18.72
N ASP A 89 -9.58 -29.82 18.48
CA ASP A 89 -10.17 -29.71 17.14
C ASP A 89 -9.30 -28.84 16.24
N LEU A 90 -8.75 -27.74 16.77
CA LEU A 90 -7.83 -26.88 16.03
C LEU A 90 -6.54 -27.60 15.62
N GLN A 91 -6.04 -28.51 16.45
CA GLN A 91 -4.87 -29.34 16.11
C GLN A 91 -5.18 -30.38 15.04
N ARG A 92 -6.41 -30.91 15.01
CA ARG A 92 -6.87 -31.88 14.00
C ARG A 92 -7.16 -31.21 12.66
N GLU A 93 -7.71 -30.00 12.68
CA GLU A 93 -8.08 -29.23 11.50
C GLU A 93 -7.36 -27.86 11.52
N PRO A 94 -6.04 -27.83 11.22
CA PRO A 94 -5.27 -26.59 11.30
C PRO A 94 -5.68 -25.56 10.24
N LEU A 95 -6.49 -25.96 9.26
CA LEU A 95 -6.92 -25.10 8.15
C LEU A 95 -7.57 -23.80 8.64
N TRP A 96 -8.45 -23.88 9.63
CA TRP A 96 -9.10 -22.70 10.20
C TRP A 96 -8.07 -21.72 10.79
N ALA A 97 -7.09 -22.25 11.54
CA ALA A 97 -5.99 -21.43 12.07
C ALA A 97 -5.12 -20.85 10.96
N THR A 98 -4.77 -21.63 9.94
CA THR A 98 -3.95 -21.15 8.82
C THR A 98 -4.65 -20.05 8.03
N MET A 99 -5.97 -20.14 7.84
CA MET A 99 -6.77 -19.08 7.21
C MET A 99 -6.77 -17.81 8.07
N GLY A 100 -6.96 -17.95 9.38
CA GLY A 100 -6.89 -16.83 10.32
C GLY A 100 -5.52 -16.13 10.34
N VAL A 101 -4.43 -16.90 10.30
CA VAL A 101 -3.07 -16.36 10.17
C VAL A 101 -2.89 -15.67 8.81
N GLY A 102 -3.41 -16.25 7.73
CA GLY A 102 -3.41 -15.65 6.40
C GLY A 102 -4.11 -14.29 6.38
N ILE A 103 -5.30 -14.19 6.97
CA ILE A 103 -6.05 -12.93 7.12
C ILE A 103 -5.26 -11.91 7.92
N ALA A 104 -4.64 -12.31 9.04
CA ALA A 104 -3.84 -11.41 9.85
C ALA A 104 -2.61 -10.88 9.09
N LEU A 105 -1.91 -11.74 8.33
CA LEU A 105 -0.76 -11.35 7.52
C LEU A 105 -1.15 -10.44 6.34
N LEU A 106 -2.26 -10.74 5.68
CA LEU A 106 -2.80 -9.90 4.60
C LEU A 106 -3.26 -8.55 5.15
N GLY A 107 -3.98 -8.52 6.28
CA GLY A 107 -4.39 -7.27 6.92
C GLY A 107 -3.19 -6.40 7.36
N LEU A 108 -2.10 -7.02 7.84
CA LEU A 108 -0.86 -6.28 8.13
C LEU A 108 -0.20 -5.77 6.86
N THR A 109 -0.24 -6.55 5.78
CA THR A 109 0.26 -6.15 4.46
C THR A 109 -0.55 -4.98 3.91
N ASP A 110 -1.87 -5.01 4.01
CA ASP A 110 -2.77 -3.93 3.61
C ASP A 110 -2.53 -2.67 4.43
N PHE A 111 -2.37 -2.80 5.76
CA PHE A 111 -2.01 -1.67 6.61
C PHE A 111 -0.68 -1.03 6.17
N TYR A 112 0.31 -1.86 5.89
CA TYR A 112 1.61 -1.42 5.40
C TYR A 112 1.51 -0.70 4.04
N LEU A 113 0.78 -1.28 3.07
CA LEU A 113 0.58 -0.71 1.74
C LEU A 113 -0.19 0.61 1.81
N ASN A 114 -1.20 0.73 2.67
CA ASN A 114 -1.95 1.97 2.88
C ASN A 114 -1.08 3.07 3.51
N LEU A 115 -0.27 2.73 4.53
CA LEU A 115 0.64 3.70 5.14
C LEU A 115 1.68 4.20 4.14
N ARG A 116 2.21 3.30 3.31
CA ARG A 116 3.14 3.64 2.24
C ARG A 116 2.47 4.46 1.13
N GLY A 117 1.23 4.13 0.78
CA GLY A 117 0.40 4.88 -0.16
C GLY A 117 0.15 6.31 0.29
N ALA A 118 -0.21 6.50 1.55
CA ALA A 118 -0.39 7.82 2.14
C ALA A 118 0.91 8.65 2.15
N LYS A 119 2.07 8.00 2.27
CA LYS A 119 3.39 8.67 2.28
C LYS A 119 3.89 9.02 0.88
N ARG A 120 3.68 8.16 -0.12
CA ARG A 120 4.28 8.30 -1.47
C ARG A 120 3.36 8.98 -2.48
N LEU A 121 2.04 8.85 -2.32
CA LEU A 121 1.07 9.34 -3.28
C LEU A 121 0.11 10.33 -2.60
N PRO A 122 -0.39 11.34 -3.34
CA PRO A 122 -1.47 12.17 -2.83
C PRO A 122 -2.68 11.29 -2.49
N VAL A 123 -3.20 11.43 -1.27
CA VAL A 123 -4.37 10.67 -0.78
C VAL A 123 -5.55 10.74 -1.75
N LYS A 124 -5.72 11.90 -2.40
CA LYS A 124 -6.73 12.19 -3.43
C LYS A 124 -6.66 11.28 -4.66
N VAL A 125 -5.50 10.72 -4.97
CA VAL A 125 -5.29 9.80 -6.10
C VAL A 125 -5.26 8.36 -5.61
N PHE A 126 -4.54 8.11 -4.51
CA PHE A 126 -4.36 6.78 -3.95
C PHE A 126 -5.67 6.13 -3.50
N VAL A 127 -6.51 6.86 -2.75
CA VAL A 127 -7.75 6.30 -2.17
C VAL A 127 -8.76 5.92 -3.26
N PRO A 128 -9.12 6.81 -4.22
CA PRO A 128 -10.04 6.43 -5.29
C PRO A 128 -9.49 5.33 -6.18
N GLY A 129 -8.19 5.35 -6.48
CA GLY A 129 -7.54 4.30 -7.29
C GLY A 129 -7.59 2.93 -6.61
N SER A 130 -7.27 2.88 -5.32
CA SER A 130 -7.29 1.62 -4.55
C SER A 130 -8.71 1.10 -4.41
N PHE A 131 -9.68 1.99 -4.16
CA PHE A 131 -11.10 1.65 -4.08
C PHE A 131 -11.64 1.10 -5.41
N ALA A 132 -11.32 1.77 -6.52
CA ALA A 132 -11.69 1.37 -7.87
C ALA A 132 -11.17 -0.04 -8.21
N LEU A 133 -9.88 -0.28 -7.97
CA LEU A 133 -9.24 -1.55 -8.25
C LEU A 133 -9.72 -2.67 -7.33
N ALA A 134 -9.87 -2.39 -6.03
CA ALA A 134 -10.48 -3.31 -5.07
C ALA A 134 -11.88 -3.73 -5.52
N THR A 135 -12.73 -2.77 -5.88
CA THR A 135 -14.11 -3.02 -6.31
C THR A 135 -14.14 -3.84 -7.59
N ALA A 136 -13.30 -3.51 -8.57
CA ALA A 136 -13.19 -4.26 -9.82
C ALA A 136 -12.74 -5.71 -9.58
N MET A 137 -11.75 -5.92 -8.71
CA MET A 137 -11.29 -7.27 -8.35
C MET A 137 -12.37 -8.06 -7.61
N GLN A 138 -13.04 -7.45 -6.64
CA GLN A 138 -14.14 -8.10 -5.93
C GLN A 138 -15.29 -8.47 -6.84
N PHE A 139 -15.59 -7.63 -7.83
CA PHE A 139 -16.58 -7.93 -8.84
C PHE A 139 -16.14 -9.17 -9.64
N VAL A 140 -14.91 -9.20 -10.15
CA VAL A 140 -14.37 -10.37 -10.84
C VAL A 140 -14.41 -11.63 -9.97
N GLN A 141 -14.07 -11.54 -8.68
CA GLN A 141 -14.16 -12.67 -7.74
C GLN A 141 -15.60 -13.18 -7.58
N SER A 142 -16.57 -12.29 -7.39
CA SER A 142 -18.00 -12.63 -7.31
C SER A 142 -18.48 -13.38 -8.56
N VAL A 143 -18.10 -12.90 -9.76
CA VAL A 143 -18.49 -13.52 -11.03
C VAL A 143 -17.80 -14.86 -11.26
N THR A 144 -16.47 -14.89 -11.14
CA THR A 144 -15.63 -15.98 -11.65
C THR A 144 -15.38 -17.05 -10.60
N LEU A 145 -15.20 -16.65 -9.34
CA LEU A 145 -14.80 -17.53 -8.25
C LEU A 145 -16.02 -18.14 -7.57
N PHE A 146 -16.97 -17.30 -7.17
CA PHE A 146 -18.16 -17.72 -6.43
C PHE A 146 -19.31 -18.10 -7.36
N GLY A 147 -19.20 -17.77 -8.65
CA GLY A 147 -20.23 -18.11 -9.64
C GLY A 147 -21.59 -17.52 -9.29
N GLU A 148 -21.64 -16.38 -8.59
CA GLU A 148 -22.88 -15.78 -8.08
C GLU A 148 -23.90 -15.52 -9.20
N PHE A 149 -23.42 -15.28 -10.43
CA PHE A 149 -24.29 -15.09 -11.59
C PHE A 149 -24.88 -16.36 -12.20
N LYS A 150 -24.42 -17.57 -11.82
CA LYS A 150 -25.00 -18.81 -12.36
C LYS A 150 -26.46 -19.00 -11.96
N GLN A 151 -26.88 -18.42 -10.84
CA GLN A 151 -28.26 -18.51 -10.34
C GLN A 151 -29.06 -17.21 -10.50
N MET A 152 -28.44 -16.12 -10.97
CA MET A 152 -29.13 -14.84 -11.17
C MET A 152 -29.75 -14.74 -12.56
N THR A 153 -30.86 -14.02 -12.65
CA THR A 153 -31.46 -13.66 -13.95
C THR A 153 -30.55 -12.70 -14.72
N ASN A 154 -30.56 -12.78 -16.05
CA ASN A 154 -29.74 -11.91 -16.91
C ASN A 154 -29.91 -10.41 -16.59
N TYR A 155 -31.12 -9.99 -16.23
CA TYR A 155 -31.41 -8.61 -15.84
C TYR A 155 -30.71 -8.20 -14.54
N ALA A 156 -30.69 -9.09 -13.54
CA ALA A 156 -30.00 -8.80 -12.28
C ALA A 156 -28.48 -8.75 -12.48
N ALA A 157 -27.92 -9.63 -13.30
CA ALA A 157 -26.51 -9.59 -13.67
C ALA A 157 -26.13 -8.28 -14.40
N LEU A 158 -26.94 -7.85 -15.38
CA LEU A 158 -26.74 -6.57 -16.07
C LEU A 158 -26.82 -5.38 -15.12
N LEU A 159 -27.78 -5.37 -14.19
CA LEU A 159 -27.90 -4.33 -13.18
C LEU A 159 -26.67 -4.29 -12.27
N SER A 160 -26.17 -5.44 -11.81
CA SER A 160 -24.95 -5.52 -11.00
C SER A 160 -23.70 -5.02 -11.75
N ILE A 161 -23.53 -5.42 -13.02
CA ILE A 161 -22.43 -4.92 -13.88
C ILE A 161 -22.55 -3.40 -14.05
N SER A 162 -23.75 -2.90 -14.36
CA SER A 162 -23.96 -1.46 -14.56
C SER A 162 -23.71 -0.66 -13.27
N GLY A 163 -24.13 -1.18 -12.12
CA GLY A 163 -23.85 -0.60 -10.80
C GLY A 163 -22.35 -0.56 -10.48
N ALA A 164 -21.61 -1.64 -10.78
CA ALA A 164 -20.16 -1.67 -10.63
C ALA A 164 -19.47 -0.63 -11.53
N CYS A 165 -19.87 -0.53 -12.79
CA CYS A 165 -19.35 0.49 -13.72
C CYS A 165 -19.67 1.91 -13.26
N LEU A 166 -20.90 2.18 -12.79
CA LEU A 166 -21.30 3.48 -12.27
C LEU A 166 -20.54 3.84 -10.99
N SER A 167 -20.29 2.86 -10.11
CA SER A 167 -19.47 3.06 -8.91
C SER A 167 -18.02 3.39 -9.27
N LEU A 168 -17.45 2.70 -10.26
CA LEU A 168 -16.11 2.97 -10.77
C LEU A 168 -16.00 4.36 -11.40
N LEU A 169 -16.96 4.73 -12.26
CA LEU A 169 -17.04 6.06 -12.85
C LEU A 169 -17.22 7.13 -11.78
N GLY A 170 -18.08 6.90 -10.79
CA GLY A 170 -18.26 7.78 -9.64
C GLY A 170 -16.95 7.99 -8.87
N ALA A 171 -16.21 6.92 -8.60
CA ALA A 171 -14.91 6.99 -7.94
C ALA A 171 -13.88 7.80 -8.76
N MET A 172 -13.87 7.64 -10.08
CA MET A 172 -13.01 8.44 -10.97
C MET A 172 -13.44 9.92 -11.06
N CYS A 173 -14.72 10.22 -10.86
CA CYS A 173 -15.27 11.57 -10.91
C CYS A 173 -15.15 12.35 -9.58
N ILE A 174 -14.92 11.69 -8.44
CA ILE A 174 -14.89 12.33 -7.11
C ILE A 174 -13.78 13.40 -6.99
N GLN A 175 -12.78 13.42 -7.87
CA GLN A 175 -11.92 14.58 -8.09
C GLN A 175 -11.29 14.50 -9.48
N PRO A 176 -11.25 15.60 -10.26
CA PRO A 176 -10.41 15.62 -11.45
C PRO A 176 -8.98 15.42 -11.00
N LEU A 177 -8.39 14.28 -11.36
CA LEU A 177 -6.98 13.97 -11.17
C LEU A 177 -6.18 15.11 -11.79
N ARG A 178 -5.79 16.10 -10.99
CA ARG A 178 -4.81 17.12 -11.39
C ARG A 178 -3.42 16.48 -11.41
N LEU A 179 -3.28 15.35 -12.11
CA LEU A 179 -2.04 14.60 -12.29
C LEU A 179 -0.95 15.49 -12.90
N PHE A 180 -1.34 16.49 -13.67
CA PHE A 180 -0.44 17.39 -14.39
C PHE A 180 -0.24 18.76 -13.73
N ALA A 181 -1.02 19.12 -12.70
CA ALA A 181 -0.88 20.44 -12.07
C ALA A 181 0.15 20.46 -10.93
N TYR A 182 0.61 19.28 -10.48
CA TYR A 182 1.53 19.18 -9.34
C TYR A 182 2.99 19.45 -9.74
N ASP A 183 3.39 19.15 -10.98
CA ASP A 183 4.74 19.50 -11.46
C ASP A 183 4.92 21.02 -11.63
N ASP A 184 3.85 21.76 -11.92
CA ASP A 184 3.90 23.23 -12.02
C ASP A 184 3.97 23.92 -10.64
N GLU A 185 3.19 23.47 -9.65
CA GLU A 185 3.20 24.10 -8.32
C GLU A 185 4.48 23.78 -7.52
N ALA A 186 5.07 22.59 -7.70
CA ALA A 186 6.35 22.25 -7.07
C ALA A 186 7.53 23.04 -7.67
N HIS A 187 7.48 23.39 -8.96
CA HIS A 187 8.45 24.29 -9.58
C HIS A 187 8.22 25.77 -9.20
N GLN A 188 7.01 26.16 -8.82
CA GLN A 188 6.70 27.53 -8.36
C GLN A 188 6.96 27.77 -6.86
N LEU A 189 6.95 26.72 -6.03
CA LEU A 189 7.20 26.82 -4.58
C LEU A 189 8.67 26.59 -4.18
N LEU A 190 9.53 26.14 -5.10
CA LEU A 190 10.96 26.34 -4.91
C LEU A 190 11.17 27.86 -4.97
N PRO A 191 11.59 28.53 -3.87
CA PRO A 191 11.98 29.92 -3.95
C PRO A 191 12.99 29.99 -5.10
N GLN A 192 12.74 30.84 -6.09
CA GLN A 192 13.84 31.23 -6.96
C GLN A 192 14.91 31.75 -6.02
N GLU A 193 15.93 30.93 -5.77
CA GLU A 193 17.16 31.42 -5.16
C GLU A 193 17.63 32.49 -6.12
N ASP A 194 17.39 33.73 -5.72
CA ASP A 194 17.95 34.89 -6.36
C ASP A 194 19.46 34.63 -6.41
N PRO A 195 20.07 34.39 -7.58
CA PRO A 195 21.46 33.95 -7.67
C PRO A 195 22.44 34.94 -7.05
N GLN A 196 21.95 36.13 -6.69
CA GLN A 196 22.68 37.17 -5.97
C GLN A 196 22.82 36.92 -4.45
N LYS A 197 22.01 36.05 -3.82
CA LYS A 197 22.08 35.76 -2.37
C LYS A 197 23.05 34.63 -2.01
N THR A 198 23.32 33.70 -2.91
CA THR A 198 24.26 32.58 -2.68
C THR A 198 25.70 33.09 -2.55
N ASP A 199 26.06 34.16 -3.25
CA ASP A 199 27.38 34.81 -3.13
C ASP A 199 27.60 35.52 -1.79
N LEU A 200 26.53 35.92 -1.09
CA LEU A 200 26.65 36.57 0.21
C LEU A 200 26.84 35.56 1.34
N HIS A 201 26.20 34.37 1.24
CA HIS A 201 26.25 33.35 2.28
C HIS A 201 27.59 32.60 2.30
N LEU A 202 28.18 32.32 1.12
CA LEU A 202 29.54 31.75 1.02
C LEU A 202 30.59 32.68 1.63
N LYS A 203 30.43 34.01 1.45
CA LYS A 203 31.35 35.00 2.03
C LYS A 203 31.33 35.04 3.55
N THR A 204 30.19 34.76 4.18
CA THR A 204 30.07 34.73 5.64
C THR A 204 30.69 33.48 6.27
N GLU A 205 30.54 32.30 5.64
CA GLU A 205 31.15 31.06 6.15
C GLU A 205 32.68 31.09 6.03
N ASP A 206 33.21 31.63 4.93
CA ASP A 206 34.66 31.85 4.77
C ASP A 206 35.21 32.86 5.78
N LEU A 207 34.42 33.88 6.15
CA LEU A 207 34.82 34.88 7.13
C LEU A 207 34.85 34.30 8.56
N GLU A 208 33.85 33.48 8.94
CA GLU A 208 33.80 32.82 10.25
C GLU A 208 34.94 31.80 10.42
N ALA A 209 35.23 31.01 9.38
CA ALA A 209 36.37 30.08 9.39
C ALA A 209 37.71 30.82 9.55
N SER A 210 37.86 31.97 8.90
CA SER A 210 39.08 32.80 9.01
C SER A 210 39.26 33.43 10.40
N LEU A 211 38.15 33.76 11.09
CA LEU A 211 38.18 34.32 12.43
C LEU A 211 38.63 33.29 13.46
N GLN A 212 38.07 32.06 13.40
CA GLN A 212 38.42 30.98 14.33
C GLN A 212 39.88 30.54 14.20
N LEU A 213 40.44 30.55 12.99
CA LEU A 213 41.84 30.21 12.77
C LEU A 213 42.79 31.23 13.42
N LYS A 214 42.41 32.52 13.39
CA LYS A 214 43.22 33.60 13.95
C LYS A 214 43.27 33.55 15.47
N ASP A 215 42.14 33.28 16.11
CA ASP A 215 42.06 33.14 17.57
C ASP A 215 42.92 31.97 18.08
N LEU A 216 42.95 30.85 17.35
CA LEU A 216 43.80 29.71 17.70
C LEU A 216 45.30 30.03 17.56
N GLN A 217 45.69 30.78 16.53
CA GLN A 217 47.08 31.20 16.33
C GLN A 217 47.55 32.18 17.41
N ASP A 218 46.69 33.10 17.84
CA ASP A 218 47.02 34.04 18.90
C ASP A 218 47.11 33.35 20.28
N LEU A 219 46.27 32.34 20.52
CA LEU A 219 46.37 31.49 21.70
C LEU A 219 47.71 30.71 21.73
N GLU A 220 48.13 30.15 20.60
CA GLU A 220 49.39 29.41 20.49
C GLU A 220 50.60 30.32 20.77
N LYS A 221 50.61 31.55 20.23
CA LYS A 221 51.66 32.53 20.51
C LYS A 221 51.72 32.94 21.99
N SER A 222 50.56 33.11 22.63
CA SER A 222 50.48 33.43 24.06
C SER A 222 51.07 32.29 24.92
N LEU A 223 50.76 31.04 24.56
CA LEU A 223 51.32 29.85 25.22
C LEU A 223 52.83 29.72 25.04
N GLN A 224 53.34 29.96 23.82
CA GLN A 224 54.79 29.94 23.55
C GLN A 224 55.53 31.04 24.33
N GLY A 225 54.96 32.24 24.45
CA GLY A 225 55.53 33.32 25.26
C GLY A 225 55.57 32.99 26.76
N ALA A 226 54.55 32.33 27.29
CA ALA A 226 54.48 31.94 28.70
C ALA A 226 55.42 30.79 29.09
N LEU A 227 55.83 29.95 28.12
CA LEU A 227 56.74 28.81 28.33
C LEU A 227 58.24 29.16 28.24
N LEU A 228 58.57 30.36 27.74
CA LEU A 228 59.94 30.84 27.57
C LEU A 228 60.74 31.17 28.85
N PRO A 229 60.15 31.53 30.02
CA PRO A 229 60.93 31.85 31.23
C PRO A 229 61.29 30.61 32.09
N LEU A 230 61.00 29.39 31.64
CA LEU A 230 61.28 28.14 32.36
C LEU A 230 62.51 27.36 31.83
N LYS A 231 63.35 28.00 31.01
CA LYS A 231 64.64 27.46 30.55
C LYS A 231 65.80 28.30 31.04
#